data_AF-A0A1Y1WJ59-F1
#
_entry.id   AF-A0A1Y1WJ59-F1
#
_cell.length_a   1.000
_cell.length_b   1.000
_cell.length_c   1.000
_cell.angle_alpha   90.00
_cell.angle_beta   90.00
_cell.angle_gamma   90.00
#
_symmetry.space_group_name_H-M   'P 1'
#
loop_
_entity.id
_entity.type
_entity.pdbx_description
1 polymer ?
#
loop_
_entity_poly.entity_id
_entity_poly.type
_entity_poly.pdbx_seq_one_letter_code
_entity_poly.pdbx_strand_id
1 'polypeptide(L)'
;MVEVTAEAASRANELKLEANALYAGNIYSASAIVDKHYHEAIEKYSQAIELDPTVVAYYTNRAQCYIKTEGYGAARDDANSALKLDAASIKAYYRRASANFAMGNLREARADYREVTRRMPNDKAAKQKYVECDKVYRRIQFEMAIDSSADRKRLVDSVDLSSFQLPDNYEGPRMPVRKVMVPKSSLDKDAKPKKEGEGQEGGQKEEEMVEIDEEYVDLQFVEAITEWFRDRKTLPVRYMYVLVLQAEKLFRQLPSLVDVAIPEGSEITVCGDVHGQYYDVLNIFKLNGPPTPTHMYLFNGDFVDRGSFSVEVIMLFMSYKLLYPNTFFLNRGNHESIDMNQLYGFEGEVKHKYPVHGKRLFGLFQETFEAMPIAHLIQEKVFVVHGGLYSRETARNSAQADGDGVVRLQELRELDRFHQPKNSGLLCESLWSDPQKETGRRPNPRGVAIKYGPDVTNAFCETNNISMVIRSHEQMDEGYEIAHDGKMVTVFSAPNYCDSSTPCRTRPFKAMAYANANRFM
;
A
#
# COMPACT_ATOMS: atom_id res chain seq x y z
N MET A 1 -21.97 -16.41 34.24
CA MET A 1 -21.25 -17.47 33.48
C MET A 1 -22.18 -17.87 32.36
N VAL A 2 -21.70 -17.91 31.12
CA VAL A 2 -22.48 -18.43 29.99
C VAL A 2 -22.63 -19.93 30.22
N GLU A 3 -23.85 -20.42 30.34
CA GLU A 3 -24.11 -21.86 30.51
C GLU A 3 -24.02 -22.53 29.12
N VAL A 4 -22.93 -23.26 28.88
CA VAL A 4 -22.69 -23.96 27.62
C VAL A 4 -23.14 -25.42 27.78
N THR A 5 -24.03 -25.89 26.91
CA THR A 5 -24.49 -27.29 26.96
C THR A 5 -23.40 -28.24 26.47
N ALA A 6 -23.42 -29.50 26.93
CA ALA A 6 -22.46 -30.51 26.49
C ALA A 6 -22.50 -30.74 24.97
N GLU A 7 -23.70 -30.64 24.37
CA GLU A 7 -23.89 -30.74 22.91
C GLU A 7 -23.25 -29.55 22.19
N ALA A 8 -23.46 -28.32 22.67
CA ALA A 8 -22.85 -27.12 22.09
C ALA A 8 -21.32 -27.16 22.18
N ALA A 9 -20.77 -27.58 23.32
CA ALA A 9 -19.33 -27.75 23.51
C ALA A 9 -18.75 -28.82 22.58
N SER A 10 -19.45 -29.94 22.40
CA SER A 10 -19.04 -31.00 21.46
C SER A 10 -19.00 -30.47 20.03
N ARG A 11 -20.06 -29.77 19.59
CA ARG A 11 -20.13 -29.21 18.24
C ARG A 11 -19.10 -28.11 18.00
N ALA A 12 -18.86 -27.24 18.99
CA ALA A 12 -17.81 -26.22 18.92
C ALA A 12 -16.42 -26.86 18.73
N ASN A 13 -16.16 -27.98 19.41
CA ASN A 13 -14.89 -28.70 19.27
C ASN A 13 -14.73 -29.37 17.89
N GLU A 14 -15.81 -29.88 17.28
CA GLU A 14 -15.79 -30.37 15.89
C GLU A 14 -15.45 -29.25 14.91
N LEU A 15 -16.10 -28.09 15.03
CA LEU A 15 -15.83 -26.92 14.20
C LEU A 15 -14.37 -26.44 14.34
N LYS A 16 -13.80 -26.49 15.54
CA LYS A 16 -12.36 -26.23 15.77
C LYS A 16 -11.48 -27.22 14.98
N LEU A 17 -11.84 -28.50 14.93
CA LEU A 17 -11.08 -29.51 14.19
C LEU A 17 -11.18 -29.29 12.67
N GLU A 18 -12.38 -28.99 12.16
CA GLU A 18 -12.58 -28.56 10.77
C GLU A 18 -11.71 -27.34 10.45
N ALA A 19 -11.73 -26.30 11.30
CA ALA A 19 -10.94 -25.09 11.14
C ALA A 19 -9.42 -25.35 11.17
N ASN A 20 -8.95 -26.22 12.08
CA ASN A 20 -7.54 -26.62 12.13
C ASN A 20 -7.10 -27.32 10.84
N ALA A 21 -7.97 -28.15 10.26
CA ALA A 21 -7.66 -28.88 9.04
C ALA A 21 -7.65 -27.94 7.82
N LEU A 22 -8.56 -26.95 7.76
CA LEU A 22 -8.53 -25.86 6.76
C LEU A 22 -7.26 -25.01 6.89
N TYR A 23 -6.83 -24.69 8.11
CA TYR A 23 -5.59 -23.95 8.38
C TYR A 23 -4.34 -24.74 7.98
N ALA A 24 -4.32 -26.04 8.27
CA ALA A 24 -3.20 -26.94 7.95
C ALA A 24 -3.13 -27.27 6.46
N GLY A 25 -4.24 -27.13 5.73
CA GLY A 25 -4.42 -27.52 4.33
C GLY A 25 -4.62 -29.02 4.12
N ASN A 26 -5.21 -29.69 5.11
CA ASN A 26 -5.40 -31.14 5.13
C ASN A 26 -6.76 -31.60 4.55
N ILE A 27 -7.58 -30.68 4.04
CA ILE A 27 -8.91 -31.03 3.53
C ILE A 27 -8.86 -30.89 2.02
N TYR A 28 -8.96 -32.04 1.33
CA TYR A 28 -9.12 -32.21 -0.12
C TYR A 28 -7.85 -32.17 -1.01
N SER A 29 -6.94 -33.14 -0.94
CA SER A 29 -6.51 -33.84 -2.19
C SER A 29 -5.62 -35.06 -1.94
N ALA A 30 -5.77 -36.09 -2.78
CA ALA A 30 -4.76 -37.13 -3.01
C ALA A 30 -3.57 -36.62 -3.86
N SER A 31 -3.38 -35.29 -3.93
CA SER A 31 -2.31 -34.62 -4.65
C SER A 31 -1.33 -34.04 -3.63
N ALA A 32 -0.04 -34.03 -3.94
CA ALA A 32 1.03 -33.63 -3.01
C ALA A 32 1.09 -32.10 -2.71
N ILE A 33 -0.03 -31.38 -2.80
CA ILE A 33 -0.14 -29.94 -2.62
C ILE A 33 -1.14 -29.66 -1.48
N VAL A 34 -0.70 -28.87 -0.49
CA VAL A 34 -1.40 -28.55 0.76
C VAL A 34 -1.95 -27.13 0.65
N ASP A 35 -3.24 -27.00 0.34
CA ASP A 35 -3.91 -25.71 0.11
C ASP A 35 -4.55 -25.20 1.40
N LYS A 36 -4.19 -23.99 1.84
CA LYS A 36 -4.64 -23.44 3.13
C LYS A 36 -5.81 -22.48 2.95
N HIS A 37 -6.90 -22.73 3.67
CA HIS A 37 -8.15 -21.98 3.56
C HIS A 37 -8.37 -21.12 4.80
N TYR A 38 -7.62 -20.01 4.93
CA TYR A 38 -7.64 -19.19 6.14
C TYR A 38 -8.98 -18.49 6.39
N HIS A 39 -9.65 -17.97 5.35
CA HIS A 39 -10.96 -17.33 5.48
C HIS A 39 -12.03 -18.32 5.96
N GLU A 40 -12.10 -19.50 5.36
CA GLU A 40 -13.02 -20.55 5.81
C GLU A 40 -12.69 -21.02 7.24
N ALA A 41 -11.40 -21.12 7.58
CA ALA A 41 -10.99 -21.43 8.95
C ALA A 41 -11.46 -20.36 9.95
N ILE A 42 -11.42 -19.08 9.59
CA ILE A 42 -11.94 -17.97 10.41
C ILE A 42 -13.44 -18.16 10.67
N GLU A 43 -14.24 -18.44 9.63
CA GLU A 43 -15.68 -18.67 9.75
C GLU A 43 -16.00 -19.84 10.69
N LYS A 44 -15.28 -20.95 10.55
CA LYS A 44 -15.44 -22.12 11.42
C LYS A 44 -15.07 -21.84 12.87
N TYR A 45 -14.00 -21.07 13.13
CA TYR A 45 -13.70 -20.63 14.48
C TYR A 45 -14.74 -19.66 15.04
N SER A 46 -15.31 -18.79 14.21
CA SER A 46 -16.40 -17.89 14.63
C SER A 46 -17.63 -18.68 15.08
N GLN A 47 -18.05 -19.68 14.30
CA GLN A 47 -19.13 -20.59 14.68
C GLN A 47 -18.82 -21.35 15.98
N ALA A 48 -17.58 -21.79 16.17
CA ALA A 48 -17.17 -22.45 17.42
C ALA A 48 -17.27 -21.51 18.64
N ILE A 49 -16.89 -20.24 18.49
CA ILE A 49 -16.97 -19.22 19.54
C ILE A 49 -18.42 -18.85 19.87
N GLU A 50 -19.31 -18.80 18.87
CA GLU A 50 -20.75 -18.57 19.08
C GLU A 50 -21.39 -19.67 19.93
N LEU A 51 -20.97 -20.93 19.71
CA LEU A 51 -21.46 -22.08 20.47
C LEU A 51 -20.82 -22.19 21.87
N ASP A 52 -19.51 -21.95 21.97
CA ASP A 52 -18.77 -21.97 23.23
C ASP A 52 -17.72 -20.85 23.28
N PRO A 53 -18.05 -19.69 23.89
CA PRO A 53 -17.15 -18.55 23.96
C PRO A 53 -16.11 -18.67 25.10
N THR A 54 -16.05 -19.80 25.81
CA THR A 54 -15.21 -19.95 27.01
C THR A 54 -13.83 -20.57 26.72
N VAL A 55 -13.61 -21.06 25.50
CA VAL A 55 -12.40 -21.79 25.13
C VAL A 55 -11.35 -20.87 24.49
N VAL A 56 -10.26 -20.64 25.23
CA VAL A 56 -9.09 -19.83 24.83
C VAL A 56 -8.52 -20.24 23.46
N ALA A 57 -8.50 -21.54 23.16
CA ALA A 57 -7.92 -22.05 21.92
C ALA A 57 -8.61 -21.52 20.66
N TYR A 58 -9.93 -21.31 20.69
CA TYR A 58 -10.68 -20.84 19.52
C TYR A 58 -10.22 -19.44 19.11
N TYR A 59 -10.15 -18.51 20.07
CA TYR A 59 -9.65 -17.16 19.86
C TYR A 59 -8.19 -17.13 19.41
N THR A 60 -7.29 -17.87 20.08
CA THR A 60 -5.85 -17.82 19.73
C THR A 60 -5.53 -18.46 18.37
N ASN A 61 -6.34 -19.42 17.92
CA ASN A 61 -6.22 -20.00 16.60
C ASN A 61 -6.83 -19.10 15.53
N ARG A 62 -8.01 -18.50 15.77
CA ARG A 62 -8.62 -17.53 14.86
C ARG A 62 -7.75 -16.28 14.69
N ALA A 63 -7.15 -15.79 15.78
CA ALA A 63 -6.13 -14.73 15.73
C ALA A 63 -4.94 -15.09 14.84
N GLN A 64 -4.53 -16.35 14.79
CA GLN A 64 -3.46 -16.79 13.89
C GLN A 64 -3.91 -16.79 12.43
N CYS A 65 -5.15 -17.15 12.13
CA CYS A 65 -5.71 -17.02 10.79
C CYS A 65 -5.76 -15.55 10.38
N TYR A 66 -6.25 -14.67 11.26
CA TYR A 66 -6.26 -13.23 11.02
C TYR A 66 -4.87 -12.64 10.76
N ILE A 67 -3.82 -13.09 11.47
CA ILE A 67 -2.43 -12.67 11.18
C ILE A 67 -2.01 -13.10 9.76
N LYS A 68 -2.49 -14.25 9.27
CA LYS A 68 -2.16 -14.75 7.93
C LYS A 68 -2.94 -14.05 6.82
N THR A 69 -4.11 -13.52 7.12
CA THR A 69 -4.95 -12.73 6.20
C THR A 69 -4.88 -11.23 6.49
N GLU A 70 -3.85 -10.80 7.23
CA GLU A 70 -3.57 -9.38 7.51
C GLU A 70 -4.66 -8.62 8.31
N GLY A 71 -5.57 -9.34 8.97
CA GLY A 71 -6.55 -8.81 9.91
C GLY A 71 -5.95 -8.55 11.30
N TYR A 72 -4.91 -7.72 11.38
CA TYR A 72 -4.11 -7.58 12.61
C TYR A 72 -4.90 -7.00 13.79
N GLY A 73 -5.81 -6.07 13.56
CA GLY A 73 -6.73 -5.54 14.58
C GLY A 73 -7.62 -6.63 15.18
N ALA A 74 -8.26 -7.44 14.33
CA ALA A 74 -9.06 -8.58 14.77
C ALA A 74 -8.22 -9.64 15.50
N ALA A 75 -6.99 -9.90 15.05
CA ALA A 75 -6.07 -10.79 15.75
C ALA A 75 -5.70 -10.27 17.15
N ARG A 76 -5.47 -8.97 17.31
CA ARG A 76 -5.24 -8.32 18.60
C ARG A 76 -6.46 -8.46 19.51
N ASP A 77 -7.66 -8.25 18.97
CA ASP A 77 -8.91 -8.27 19.73
C ASP A 77 -9.29 -9.70 20.18
N ASP A 78 -9.05 -10.71 19.34
CA ASP A 78 -9.15 -12.12 19.72
C ASP A 78 -8.13 -12.49 20.79
N ALA A 79 -6.88 -12.03 20.66
CA ALA A 79 -5.86 -12.28 21.67
C ALA A 79 -6.19 -11.59 23.01
N ASN A 80 -6.80 -10.39 22.98
CA ASN A 80 -7.33 -9.73 24.17
C ASN A 80 -8.46 -10.53 24.81
N SER A 81 -9.38 -11.08 24.00
CA SER A 81 -10.48 -11.92 24.48
C SER A 81 -9.95 -13.22 25.12
N ALA A 82 -8.95 -13.85 24.50
CA ALA A 82 -8.25 -15.01 25.05
C ALA A 82 -7.58 -14.70 26.40
N LEU A 83 -6.97 -13.52 26.56
CA LEU A 83 -6.34 -13.10 27.83
C LEU A 83 -7.34 -12.73 28.93
N LYS A 84 -8.57 -12.33 28.57
CA LYS A 84 -9.66 -12.17 29.56
C LYS A 84 -10.13 -13.51 30.12
N LEU A 85 -10.12 -14.56 29.31
CA LEU A 85 -10.45 -15.92 29.71
C LEU A 85 -9.31 -16.59 30.49
N ASP A 86 -8.08 -16.43 30.01
CA ASP A 86 -6.88 -16.96 30.65
C ASP A 86 -5.71 -15.95 30.55
N ALA A 87 -5.49 -15.20 31.62
CA ALA A 87 -4.38 -14.25 31.74
C ALA A 87 -2.99 -14.93 31.73
N ALA A 88 -2.93 -16.24 31.92
CA ALA A 88 -1.71 -17.04 31.84
C ALA A 88 -1.35 -17.49 30.41
N SER A 89 -2.26 -17.33 29.43
CA SER A 89 -2.11 -17.88 28.08
C SER A 89 -0.94 -17.29 27.29
N ILE A 90 0.15 -18.05 27.18
CA ILE A 90 1.36 -17.66 26.45
C ILE A 90 1.08 -17.49 24.95
N LYS A 91 0.24 -18.35 24.37
CA LYS A 91 -0.17 -18.24 22.96
C LYS A 91 -0.87 -16.91 22.70
N ALA A 92 -1.75 -16.47 23.60
CA ALA A 92 -2.45 -15.20 23.43
C ALA A 92 -1.50 -14.00 23.45
N TYR A 93 -0.54 -13.94 24.38
CA TYR A 93 0.52 -12.92 24.35
C TYR A 93 1.29 -12.94 23.04
N TYR A 94 1.69 -14.11 22.54
CA TYR A 94 2.42 -14.22 21.29
C TYR A 94 1.60 -13.73 20.08
N ARG A 95 0.31 -14.08 20.00
CA ARG A 95 -0.59 -13.60 18.93
C ARG A 95 -0.77 -12.08 19.01
N ARG A 96 -1.04 -11.54 20.21
CA ARG A 96 -1.19 -10.09 20.41
C ARG A 96 0.08 -9.32 20.07
N ALA A 97 1.25 -9.85 20.48
CA ALA A 97 2.54 -9.28 20.15
C ALA A 97 2.77 -9.21 18.64
N SER A 98 2.46 -10.32 17.94
CA SER A 98 2.65 -10.42 16.49
C SER A 98 1.70 -9.49 15.72
N ALA A 99 0.45 -9.38 16.16
CA ALA A 99 -0.52 -8.46 15.60
C ALA A 99 -0.09 -6.98 15.81
N ASN A 100 0.29 -6.61 17.03
CA ASN A 100 0.78 -5.26 17.33
C ASN A 100 2.06 -4.93 16.57
N PHE A 101 2.97 -5.89 16.41
CA PHE A 101 4.19 -5.69 15.63
C PHE A 101 3.87 -5.36 14.16
N ALA A 102 2.97 -6.12 13.55
CA ALA A 102 2.53 -5.90 12.17
C ALA A 102 1.82 -4.53 11.97
N MET A 103 1.08 -4.07 12.97
CA MET A 103 0.45 -2.73 12.95
C MET A 103 1.41 -1.58 13.31
N GLY A 104 2.70 -1.84 13.56
CA GLY A 104 3.65 -0.80 14.01
C GLY A 104 3.51 -0.38 15.49
N ASN A 105 2.61 -1.01 16.27
CA ASN A 105 2.44 -0.80 17.71
C ASN A 105 3.58 -1.50 18.50
N LEU A 106 4.82 -1.03 18.27
CA LEU A 106 6.03 -1.70 18.70
C LEU A 106 6.22 -1.70 20.22
N ARG A 107 5.68 -0.70 20.94
CA ARG A 107 5.78 -0.64 22.39
C ARG A 107 4.98 -1.77 23.04
N GLU A 108 3.75 -1.97 22.59
CA GLU A 108 2.82 -3.01 23.02
C GLU A 108 3.35 -4.38 22.61
N ALA A 109 3.79 -4.53 21.36
CA ALA A 109 4.39 -5.77 20.86
C ALA A 109 5.60 -6.20 21.69
N ARG A 110 6.51 -5.26 21.98
CA ARG A 110 7.71 -5.50 22.78
C ARG A 110 7.37 -5.93 24.20
N ALA A 111 6.35 -5.32 24.82
CA ALA A 111 5.90 -5.69 26.16
C ALA A 111 5.38 -7.14 26.19
N ASP A 112 4.56 -7.53 25.22
CA ASP A 112 4.02 -8.89 25.14
C ASP A 112 5.11 -9.92 24.80
N TYR A 113 6.00 -9.65 23.85
CA TYR A 113 7.13 -10.54 23.56
C TYR A 113 8.07 -10.71 24.77
N ARG A 114 8.26 -9.66 25.57
CA ARG A 114 9.01 -9.76 26.83
C ARG A 114 8.34 -10.72 27.81
N GLU A 115 7.01 -10.68 27.90
CA GLU A 115 6.28 -11.60 28.78
C GLU A 115 6.34 -13.04 28.27
N VAL A 116 6.23 -13.26 26.96
CA VAL A 116 6.43 -14.59 26.34
C VAL A 116 7.82 -15.14 26.66
N THR A 117 8.88 -14.35 26.46
CA THR A 117 10.27 -14.78 26.70
C THR A 117 10.57 -15.00 28.19
N ARG A 118 9.94 -14.25 29.09
CA ARG A 118 10.02 -14.48 30.53
C ARG A 118 9.39 -15.81 30.93
N ARG A 119 8.25 -16.18 30.33
CA ARG A 119 7.53 -17.44 30.61
C ARG A 119 8.12 -18.65 29.88
N MET A 120 8.75 -18.45 28.73
CA MET A 120 9.41 -19.50 27.93
C MET A 120 10.90 -19.16 27.71
N PRO A 121 11.74 -19.22 28.75
CA PRO A 121 13.13 -18.78 28.67
C PRO A 121 14.02 -19.67 27.80
N ASN A 122 13.56 -20.84 27.36
CA ASN A 122 14.31 -21.73 26.47
C ASN A 122 13.81 -21.69 25.02
N ASP A 123 12.73 -20.97 24.73
CA ASP A 123 12.20 -20.83 23.39
C ASP A 123 13.05 -19.83 22.58
N LYS A 124 13.85 -20.37 21.65
CA LYS A 124 14.73 -19.59 20.78
C LYS A 124 13.94 -18.69 19.82
N ALA A 125 12.80 -19.15 19.32
CA ALA A 125 11.99 -18.39 18.37
C ALA A 125 11.35 -17.19 19.07
N ALA A 126 10.81 -17.38 20.27
CA ALA A 126 10.27 -16.28 21.08
C ALA A 126 11.35 -15.24 21.41
N LYS A 127 12.56 -15.68 21.78
CA LYS A 127 13.70 -14.78 22.02
C LYS A 127 14.07 -13.99 20.78
N GLN A 128 14.15 -14.65 19.64
CA GLN A 128 14.47 -14.00 18.37
C GLN A 128 13.44 -12.92 18.04
N LYS A 129 12.14 -13.21 18.20
CA LYS A 129 11.05 -12.24 17.97
C LYS A 129 11.12 -11.03 18.92
N TYR A 130 11.43 -11.26 20.19
CA TYR A 130 11.66 -10.15 21.13
C TYR A 130 12.84 -9.27 20.71
N VAL A 131 13.98 -9.88 20.35
CA VAL A 131 15.19 -9.15 19.92
C VAL A 131 14.93 -8.36 18.65
N GLU A 132 14.23 -8.96 17.68
CA GLU A 132 13.80 -8.30 16.44
C GLU A 132 12.94 -7.08 16.75
N CYS A 133 11.88 -7.25 17.56
CA CYS A 133 11.00 -6.16 17.97
C CYS A 133 11.72 -5.06 18.76
N ASP A 134 12.59 -5.42 19.71
CA ASP A 134 13.37 -4.47 20.50
C ASP A 134 14.35 -3.66 19.63
N LYS A 135 14.97 -4.31 18.64
CA LYS A 135 15.87 -3.64 17.68
C LYS A 135 15.11 -2.61 16.84
N VAL A 136 13.97 -2.99 16.28
CA VAL A 136 13.14 -2.09 15.46
C VAL A 136 12.60 -0.93 16.31
N TYR A 137 12.07 -1.21 17.50
CA TYR A 137 11.60 -0.20 18.45
C TYR A 137 12.68 0.83 18.79
N ARG A 138 13.89 0.37 19.16
CA ARG A 138 15.00 1.28 19.49
C ARG A 138 15.45 2.11 18.30
N ARG A 139 15.48 1.53 17.10
CA ARG A 139 15.82 2.24 15.86
C ARG A 139 14.84 3.39 15.61
N ILE A 140 13.54 3.11 15.64
CA ILE A 140 12.50 4.13 15.37
C ILE A 140 12.50 5.20 16.46
N GLN A 141 12.60 4.84 17.73
CA GLN A 141 12.69 5.84 18.81
C GLN A 141 13.92 6.75 18.68
N PHE A 142 15.05 6.20 18.24
CA PHE A 142 16.24 7.00 17.96
C PHE A 142 16.04 7.94 16.76
N GLU A 143 15.42 7.45 15.69
CA GLU A 143 15.09 8.26 14.51
C GLU A 143 14.11 9.40 14.87
N MET A 144 13.03 9.11 15.61
CA MET A 144 12.08 10.11 16.11
C MET A 144 12.74 11.16 17.01
N ALA A 145 13.71 10.75 17.85
CA ALA A 145 14.44 11.69 18.70
C ALA A 145 15.36 12.64 17.90
N ILE A 146 15.78 12.25 16.70
CA ILE A 146 16.54 13.11 15.78
C ILE A 146 15.61 14.01 14.95
N ASP A 147 14.39 13.56 14.68
CA ASP A 147 13.42 14.21 13.77
C ASP A 147 12.69 15.42 14.37
N SER A 148 13.06 15.90 15.56
CA SER A 148 12.33 16.91 16.33
C SER A 148 12.51 18.37 15.86
N SER A 149 12.88 18.63 14.60
CA SER A 149 13.00 20.00 14.06
C SER A 149 11.82 20.36 13.16
N ALA A 150 10.96 21.25 13.62
CA ALA A 150 9.75 21.71 12.93
C ALA A 150 9.99 22.50 11.62
N ASP A 151 11.25 22.82 11.29
CA ASP A 151 11.67 23.54 10.08
C ASP A 151 12.53 22.64 9.16
N ARG A 152 12.07 21.42 8.87
CA ARG A 152 12.83 20.51 7.99
C ARG A 152 12.71 20.97 6.53
N LYS A 153 13.83 21.42 5.94
CA LYS A 153 13.94 21.54 4.48
C LYS A 153 13.73 20.15 3.86
N ARG A 154 12.97 20.07 2.76
CA ARG A 154 12.76 18.80 2.05
C ARG A 154 14.09 18.26 1.56
N LEU A 155 14.27 16.95 1.60
CA LEU A 155 15.46 16.29 1.09
C LEU A 155 15.62 16.57 -0.40
N VAL A 156 14.52 16.60 -1.18
CA VAL A 156 14.56 16.95 -2.61
C VAL A 156 15.23 18.29 -2.89
N ASP A 157 15.03 19.30 -2.03
CA ASP A 157 15.60 20.65 -2.18
C ASP A 157 17.11 20.70 -1.87
N SER A 158 17.64 19.64 -1.24
CA SER A 158 19.03 19.57 -0.77
C SER A 158 19.94 18.73 -1.68
N VAL A 159 19.39 18.06 -2.69
CA VAL A 159 20.18 17.17 -3.56
C VAL A 159 20.88 17.98 -4.64
N ASP A 160 22.20 17.87 -4.67
CA ASP A 160 23.02 18.38 -5.77
C ASP A 160 23.39 17.22 -6.72
N LEU A 161 22.71 17.15 -7.87
CA LEU A 161 22.96 16.11 -8.87
C LEU A 161 24.37 16.19 -9.46
N SER A 162 25.04 17.35 -9.47
CA SER A 162 26.40 17.47 -10.02
C SER A 162 27.44 16.64 -9.23
N SER A 163 27.12 16.31 -7.98
CA SER A 163 27.97 15.50 -7.09
C SER A 163 27.95 14.00 -7.42
N PHE A 164 27.09 13.55 -8.33
CA PHE A 164 26.92 12.13 -8.67
C PHE A 164 27.33 11.88 -10.12
N GLN A 165 28.53 11.36 -10.37
CA GLN A 165 28.97 11.03 -11.72
C GLN A 165 28.69 9.55 -12.04
N LEU A 166 28.49 9.24 -13.32
CA LEU A 166 28.45 7.85 -13.76
C LEU A 166 29.87 7.29 -13.78
N PRO A 167 30.07 6.01 -13.42
CA PRO A 167 31.36 5.36 -13.62
C PRO A 167 31.77 5.38 -15.10
N ASP A 168 33.07 5.58 -15.37
CA ASP A 168 33.59 5.63 -16.74
C ASP A 168 33.34 4.33 -17.52
N ASN A 169 33.34 3.20 -16.82
CA ASN A 169 33.07 1.86 -17.36
C ASN A 169 31.58 1.46 -17.30
N TYR A 170 30.66 2.41 -17.11
CA TYR A 170 29.25 2.10 -17.05
C TYR A 170 28.69 1.78 -18.45
N GLU A 171 28.33 0.52 -18.67
CA GLU A 171 27.79 -0.01 -19.93
C GLU A 171 26.27 -0.22 -19.89
N GLY A 172 25.61 0.19 -18.81
CA GLY A 172 24.16 0.03 -18.65
C GLY A 172 23.33 1.10 -19.37
N PRO A 173 22.00 1.10 -19.14
CA PRO A 173 21.06 2.08 -19.70
C PRO A 173 21.49 3.52 -19.42
N ARG A 174 21.49 4.38 -20.44
CA ARG A 174 21.87 5.80 -20.32
C ARG A 174 20.71 6.70 -20.69
N MET A 175 20.39 7.64 -19.81
CA MET A 175 19.42 8.68 -20.12
C MET A 175 19.98 9.61 -21.19
N PRO A 176 19.18 9.99 -22.21
CA PRO A 176 19.52 11.11 -23.07
C PRO A 176 19.55 12.43 -22.30
N VAL A 177 20.25 13.41 -22.85
CA VAL A 177 20.41 14.75 -22.27
C VAL A 177 19.84 15.78 -23.24
N ARG A 178 19.08 16.73 -22.72
CA ARG A 178 18.56 17.88 -23.46
C ARG A 178 18.97 19.19 -22.81
N LYS A 179 19.08 20.25 -23.60
CA LYS A 179 19.27 21.61 -23.10
C LYS A 179 17.93 22.20 -22.67
N VAL A 180 17.85 22.71 -21.44
CA VAL A 180 16.66 23.40 -20.92
C VAL A 180 17.04 24.74 -20.31
N MET A 181 16.15 25.72 -20.47
CA MET A 181 16.30 27.04 -19.85
C MET A 181 15.62 27.03 -18.49
N VAL A 182 16.35 27.37 -17.44
CA VAL A 182 15.83 27.49 -16.07
C VAL A 182 16.12 28.87 -15.49
N PRO A 183 15.25 29.41 -14.61
CA PRO A 183 15.55 30.65 -13.90
C PRO A 183 16.84 30.51 -13.09
N LYS A 184 17.75 31.48 -13.17
CA LYS A 184 19.01 31.48 -12.42
C LYS A 184 18.80 31.36 -10.91
N SER A 185 17.69 31.90 -10.41
CA SER A 185 17.25 31.77 -9.01
C SER A 185 16.98 30.32 -8.61
N SER A 186 16.56 29.45 -9.53
CA SER A 186 16.32 28.02 -9.28
C SER A 186 17.62 27.22 -9.11
N LEU A 187 18.75 27.80 -9.51
CA LEU A 187 20.09 27.22 -9.33
C LEU A 187 20.76 27.72 -8.04
N ASP A 188 20.20 28.75 -7.39
CA ASP A 188 20.78 29.39 -6.22
C ASP A 188 20.35 28.68 -4.94
N LYS A 189 21.29 27.92 -4.34
CA LYS A 189 21.04 27.01 -3.21
C LYS A 189 20.64 27.73 -1.91
N ASP A 190 20.88 29.04 -1.85
CA ASP A 190 20.58 29.90 -0.70
C ASP A 190 19.36 30.80 -0.92
N ALA A 191 18.69 30.71 -2.08
CA ALA A 191 17.45 31.43 -2.34
C ALA A 191 16.36 30.96 -1.38
N LYS A 192 15.86 31.86 -0.53
CA LYS A 192 14.69 31.58 0.31
C LYS A 192 13.50 31.29 -0.60
N PRO A 193 12.69 30.25 -0.34
CA PRO A 193 11.44 30.06 -1.05
C PRO A 193 10.58 31.32 -0.88
N LYS A 194 10.06 31.86 -1.99
CA LYS A 194 9.09 32.95 -1.93
C LYS A 194 7.89 32.42 -1.15
N LYS A 195 7.53 33.06 -0.03
CA LYS A 195 6.29 32.75 0.68
C LYS A 195 5.13 33.05 -0.26
N GLU A 196 4.27 32.07 -0.50
CA GLU A 196 2.99 32.30 -1.16
C GLU A 196 2.15 33.24 -0.26
N GLY A 197 1.86 34.45 -0.74
CA GLY A 197 0.94 35.38 -0.07
C GLY A 197 1.43 36.79 0.24
N GLU A 198 2.68 37.18 -0.06
CA GLU A 198 3.07 38.60 0.04
C GLU A 198 2.70 39.35 -1.24
N GLY A 199 1.77 40.32 -1.09
CA GLY A 199 1.23 41.14 -2.16
C GLY A 199 2.31 41.80 -3.02
N GLN A 200 2.10 41.72 -4.33
CA GLN A 200 2.91 42.39 -5.33
C GLN A 200 2.75 43.92 -5.19
N GLU A 201 3.75 44.59 -4.65
CA GLU A 201 4.07 45.95 -5.05
C GLU A 201 5.48 45.99 -5.65
N GLY A 202 5.57 46.42 -6.91
CA GLY A 202 6.77 47.03 -7.48
C GLY A 202 7.72 46.15 -8.31
N GLY A 203 7.54 46.18 -9.64
CA GLY A 203 8.58 45.93 -10.63
C GLY A 203 8.77 44.49 -11.09
N GLN A 204 8.32 44.16 -12.30
CA GLN A 204 8.76 42.96 -13.02
C GLN A 204 10.25 43.09 -13.34
N LYS A 205 11.13 42.62 -12.46
CA LYS A 205 12.51 42.30 -12.86
C LYS A 205 12.44 41.06 -13.74
N GLU A 206 12.86 41.18 -15.01
CA GLU A 206 13.09 40.03 -15.88
C GLU A 206 14.07 39.08 -15.18
N GLU A 207 13.64 37.84 -14.98
CA GLU A 207 14.43 36.82 -14.31
C GLU A 207 15.42 36.22 -15.32
N GLU A 208 16.72 36.31 -15.01
CA GLU A 208 17.78 35.79 -15.88
C GLU A 208 17.63 34.27 -16.04
N MET A 209 17.56 33.80 -17.28
CA MET A 209 17.44 32.37 -17.62
C MET A 209 18.80 31.79 -18.00
N VAL A 210 19.11 30.59 -17.51
CA VAL A 210 20.36 29.88 -17.78
C VAL A 210 20.07 28.55 -18.46
N GLU A 211 20.86 28.21 -19.48
CA GLU A 211 20.80 26.92 -20.14
C GLU A 211 21.54 25.86 -19.32
N ILE A 212 20.88 24.75 -19.02
CA ILE A 212 21.46 23.60 -18.33
C ILE A 212 21.23 22.30 -19.10
N ASP A 213 22.11 21.32 -18.86
CA ASP A 213 21.91 19.95 -19.29
C ASP A 213 20.97 19.22 -18.34
N GLU A 214 19.85 18.73 -18.87
CA GLU A 214 18.86 17.93 -18.14
C GLU A 214 18.77 16.54 -18.75
N GLU A 215 18.97 15.52 -17.91
CA GLU A 215 18.71 14.14 -18.27
C GLU A 215 17.21 13.87 -18.30
N TYR A 216 16.73 13.13 -19.28
CA TYR A 216 15.30 12.81 -19.39
C TYR A 216 15.08 11.34 -19.75
N VAL A 217 13.85 10.88 -19.55
CA VAL A 217 13.44 9.52 -19.90
C VAL A 217 12.87 9.49 -21.31
N ASP A 218 13.44 8.64 -22.17
CA ASP A 218 12.88 8.27 -23.46
C ASP A 218 12.54 6.77 -23.51
N LEU A 219 11.89 6.34 -24.60
CA LEU A 219 11.49 4.94 -24.76
C LEU A 219 12.69 3.98 -24.76
N GLN A 220 13.80 4.36 -25.39
CA GLN A 220 15.01 3.54 -25.44
C GLN A 220 15.59 3.29 -24.05
N PHE A 221 15.62 4.33 -23.20
CA PHE A 221 16.02 4.17 -21.81
C PHE A 221 15.08 3.24 -21.04
N VAL A 222 13.76 3.39 -21.20
CA VAL A 222 12.77 2.53 -20.52
C VAL A 222 12.92 1.06 -20.93
N GLU A 223 13.08 0.77 -22.22
CA GLU A 223 13.31 -0.57 -22.73
C GLU A 223 14.63 -1.14 -22.18
N ALA A 224 15.69 -0.33 -22.15
CA ALA A 224 16.99 -0.74 -21.63
C ALA A 224 16.96 -1.02 -20.12
N ILE A 225 16.33 -0.17 -19.29
CA ILE A 225 16.21 -0.44 -17.84
C ILE A 225 15.35 -1.67 -17.57
N THR A 226 14.35 -1.93 -18.42
CA THR A 226 13.47 -3.10 -18.28
C THR A 226 14.27 -4.39 -18.35
N GLU A 227 15.15 -4.52 -19.34
CA GLU A 227 16.04 -5.67 -19.48
C GLU A 227 17.16 -5.68 -18.43
N TRP A 228 17.71 -4.51 -18.09
CA TRP A 228 18.74 -4.38 -17.05
C TRP A 228 18.28 -4.92 -15.69
N PHE A 229 17.06 -4.56 -15.29
CA PHE A 229 16.43 -5.06 -14.07
C PHE A 229 16.01 -6.52 -14.18
N ARG A 230 15.61 -7.01 -15.37
CA ARG A 230 15.33 -8.44 -15.59
C ARG A 230 16.56 -9.29 -15.29
N ASP A 231 17.74 -8.79 -15.67
CA ASP A 231 19.06 -9.36 -15.38
C ASP A 231 19.54 -9.15 -13.92
N ARG A 232 18.69 -8.58 -13.05
CA ARG A 232 18.99 -8.29 -11.64
C ARG A 232 20.18 -7.34 -11.44
N LYS A 233 20.42 -6.46 -12.40
CA LYS A 233 21.46 -5.44 -12.30
C LYS A 233 20.88 -4.18 -11.67
N THR A 234 21.70 -3.46 -10.91
CA THR A 234 21.31 -2.22 -10.23
C THR A 234 21.63 -1.00 -11.11
N LEU A 235 20.77 0.03 -11.06
CA LEU A 235 21.06 1.30 -11.74
C LEU A 235 22.13 2.09 -10.97
N PRO A 236 22.97 2.89 -11.66
CA PRO A 236 23.82 3.85 -10.98
C PRO A 236 23.02 4.80 -10.11
N VAL A 237 23.58 5.16 -8.96
CA VAL A 237 22.91 6.03 -8.00
C VAL A 237 22.48 7.36 -8.59
N ARG A 238 23.25 7.94 -9.54
CA ARG A 238 22.87 9.17 -10.26
C ARG A 238 21.48 9.05 -10.87
N TYR A 239 21.20 7.99 -11.62
CA TYR A 239 19.91 7.78 -12.27
C TYR A 239 18.79 7.47 -11.28
N MET A 240 19.10 6.86 -10.13
CA MET A 240 18.14 6.74 -9.04
C MET A 240 17.69 8.13 -8.55
N TYR A 241 18.63 9.04 -8.26
CA TYR A 241 18.29 10.39 -7.84
C TYR A 241 17.54 11.16 -8.94
N VAL A 242 18.00 11.10 -10.20
CA VAL A 242 17.33 11.81 -11.31
C VAL A 242 15.86 11.38 -11.43
N LEU A 243 15.59 10.07 -11.50
CA LEU A 243 14.22 9.55 -11.63
C LEU A 243 13.34 9.95 -10.44
N VAL A 244 13.84 9.78 -9.20
CA VAL A 244 13.07 10.06 -7.99
C VAL A 244 12.75 11.56 -7.86
N LEU A 245 13.72 12.44 -8.14
CA LEU A 245 13.54 13.89 -8.07
C LEU A 245 12.58 14.40 -9.15
N GLN A 246 12.71 13.91 -10.39
CA GLN A 246 11.82 14.31 -11.47
C GLN A 246 10.39 13.80 -11.26
N ALA A 247 10.23 12.56 -10.79
CA ALA A 247 8.93 12.00 -10.46
C ALA A 247 8.26 12.76 -9.32
N GLU A 248 9.01 13.10 -8.27
CA GLU A 248 8.50 13.92 -7.15
C GLU A 248 8.00 15.29 -7.63
N LYS A 249 8.80 15.99 -8.45
CA LYS A 249 8.45 17.28 -9.02
C LYS A 249 7.17 17.19 -9.85
N LEU A 250 7.03 16.13 -10.65
CA LEU A 250 5.84 15.88 -11.45
C LEU A 250 4.63 15.62 -10.55
N PHE A 251 4.72 14.68 -9.61
CA PHE A 251 3.59 14.32 -8.76
C PHE A 251 3.08 15.50 -7.92
N ARG A 252 3.98 16.37 -7.46
CA ARG A 252 3.62 17.55 -6.67
C ARG A 252 2.78 18.57 -7.44
N GLN A 253 2.84 18.57 -8.77
CA GLN A 253 2.01 19.43 -9.63
C GLN A 253 0.60 18.86 -9.85
N LEU A 254 0.36 17.60 -9.51
CA LEU A 254 -0.93 16.95 -9.69
C LEU A 254 -1.88 17.24 -8.52
N PRO A 255 -3.20 17.29 -8.74
CA PRO A 255 -4.18 17.27 -7.66
C PRO A 255 -4.18 15.92 -6.94
N SER A 256 -4.80 15.87 -5.75
CA SER A 256 -4.89 14.64 -4.96
C SER A 256 -5.84 13.61 -5.59
N LEU A 257 -6.88 14.08 -6.28
CA LEU A 257 -7.72 13.30 -7.19
C LEU A 257 -7.50 13.78 -8.63
N VAL A 258 -7.03 12.89 -9.50
CA VAL A 258 -6.69 13.20 -10.91
C VAL A 258 -7.82 12.75 -11.84
N ASP A 259 -8.33 13.68 -12.64
CA ASP A 259 -9.32 13.38 -13.68
C ASP A 259 -8.64 12.82 -14.95
N VAL A 260 -9.18 11.72 -15.48
CA VAL A 260 -8.61 10.99 -16.63
C VAL A 260 -9.65 10.86 -17.74
N ALA A 261 -9.42 11.55 -18.86
CA ALA A 261 -10.17 11.31 -20.09
C ALA A 261 -9.54 10.16 -20.89
N ILE A 262 -10.35 9.38 -21.60
CA ILE A 262 -9.86 8.37 -22.54
C ILE A 262 -10.12 8.88 -23.96
N PRO A 263 -9.08 9.29 -24.70
CA PRO A 263 -9.23 9.73 -26.08
C PRO A 263 -9.80 8.62 -26.97
N GLU A 264 -10.46 9.01 -28.07
CA GLU A 264 -10.91 8.06 -29.08
C GLU A 264 -9.73 7.21 -29.59
N GLY A 265 -9.95 5.90 -29.75
CA GLY A 265 -8.92 4.95 -30.17
C GLY A 265 -7.90 4.61 -29.07
N SER A 266 -8.07 5.10 -27.85
CA SER A 266 -7.25 4.73 -26.70
C SER A 266 -8.00 3.79 -25.75
N GLU A 267 -7.25 3.09 -24.92
CA GLU A 267 -7.80 2.29 -23.83
C GLU A 267 -7.00 2.45 -22.55
N ILE A 268 -7.65 2.20 -21.40
CA ILE A 268 -6.99 2.21 -20.10
C ILE A 268 -7.11 0.85 -19.40
N THR A 269 -5.98 0.40 -18.88
CA THR A 269 -5.85 -0.80 -18.06
C THR A 269 -5.63 -0.40 -16.61
N VAL A 270 -6.52 -0.81 -15.72
CA VAL A 270 -6.36 -0.60 -14.27
C VAL A 270 -5.79 -1.87 -13.63
N CYS A 271 -4.62 -1.76 -13.01
CA CYS A 271 -3.94 -2.81 -12.25
C CYS A 271 -4.00 -2.50 -10.75
N GLY A 272 -4.07 -3.53 -9.92
CA GLY A 272 -3.97 -3.40 -8.46
C GLY A 272 -2.54 -3.55 -7.96
N ASP A 273 -2.44 -4.06 -6.73
CA ASP A 273 -1.20 -4.30 -5.99
C ASP A 273 -0.25 -5.18 -6.81
N VAL A 274 1.05 -4.87 -6.75
CA VAL A 274 2.11 -5.68 -7.38
C VAL A 274 3.22 -6.07 -6.42
N HIS A 275 3.38 -5.35 -5.29
CA HIS A 275 4.24 -5.72 -4.16
C HIS A 275 5.63 -6.26 -4.54
N GLY A 276 6.39 -5.49 -5.32
CA GLY A 276 7.75 -5.85 -5.70
C GLY A 276 7.87 -7.13 -6.53
N GLN A 277 6.80 -7.61 -7.17
CA GLN A 277 6.81 -8.74 -8.09
C GLN A 277 7.17 -8.29 -9.52
N TYR A 278 8.40 -7.82 -9.69
CA TYR A 278 8.89 -7.22 -10.94
C TYR A 278 8.65 -8.08 -12.19
N TYR A 279 8.92 -9.39 -12.10
CA TYR A 279 8.76 -10.30 -13.24
C TYR A 279 7.29 -10.48 -13.64
N ASP A 280 6.36 -10.36 -12.69
CA ASP A 280 4.92 -10.41 -12.99
C ASP A 280 4.45 -9.11 -13.64
N VAL A 281 5.01 -7.95 -13.26
CA VAL A 281 4.80 -6.69 -13.99
C VAL A 281 5.25 -6.80 -15.44
N LEU A 282 6.40 -7.41 -15.72
CA LEU A 282 6.83 -7.65 -17.11
C LEU A 282 5.87 -8.59 -17.84
N ASN A 283 5.30 -9.56 -17.13
CA ASN A 283 4.31 -10.46 -17.70
C ASN A 283 2.97 -9.74 -17.98
N ILE A 284 2.57 -8.75 -17.17
CA ILE A 284 1.42 -7.86 -17.47
C ILE A 284 1.63 -7.20 -18.84
N PHE A 285 2.78 -6.55 -19.03
CA PHE A 285 3.08 -5.86 -20.29
C PHE A 285 3.21 -6.83 -21.47
N LYS A 286 3.72 -8.05 -21.25
CA LYS A 286 3.80 -9.08 -22.28
C LYS A 286 2.41 -9.56 -22.72
N LEU A 287 1.47 -9.73 -21.79
CA LEU A 287 0.15 -10.30 -22.07
C LEU A 287 -0.84 -9.26 -22.57
N ASN A 288 -0.80 -8.05 -22.02
CA ASN A 288 -1.78 -7.01 -22.29
C ASN A 288 -1.25 -5.95 -23.28
N GLY A 289 0.06 -5.91 -23.53
CA GLY A 289 0.73 -4.87 -24.31
C GLY A 289 1.47 -3.87 -23.39
N PRO A 290 2.61 -3.31 -23.82
CA PRO A 290 3.35 -2.34 -23.03
C PRO A 290 2.60 -0.99 -22.97
N PRO A 291 2.90 -0.12 -22.00
CA PRO A 291 2.38 1.25 -22.00
C PRO A 291 2.76 2.00 -23.27
N THR A 292 1.79 2.71 -23.87
CA THR A 292 1.99 3.58 -25.03
C THR A 292 1.16 4.87 -24.89
N PRO A 293 1.30 5.85 -25.79
CA PRO A 293 0.42 7.02 -25.80
C PRO A 293 -1.07 6.71 -26.00
N THR A 294 -1.43 5.53 -26.52
CA THR A 294 -2.83 5.10 -26.72
C THR A 294 -3.24 3.90 -25.87
N HIS A 295 -2.28 3.24 -25.21
CA HIS A 295 -2.51 2.16 -24.26
C HIS A 295 -2.11 2.62 -22.85
N MET A 296 -3.11 3.14 -22.14
CA MET A 296 -2.96 3.78 -20.85
C MET A 296 -2.94 2.74 -19.73
N TYR A 297 -2.20 3.02 -18.66
CA TYR A 297 -2.14 2.18 -17.45
C TYR A 297 -2.37 3.01 -16.20
N LEU A 298 -3.13 2.47 -15.24
CA LEU A 298 -3.25 2.97 -13.88
C LEU A 298 -2.89 1.84 -12.92
N PHE A 299 -1.78 1.97 -12.20
CA PHE A 299 -1.46 1.06 -11.09
C PHE A 299 -1.94 1.66 -9.77
N ASN A 300 -2.81 0.92 -9.08
CA ASN A 300 -3.60 1.41 -7.96
C ASN A 300 -2.95 1.16 -6.60
N GLY A 301 -1.73 1.67 -6.41
CA GLY A 301 -0.98 1.56 -5.14
C GLY A 301 -0.33 0.20 -4.90
N ASP A 302 0.43 0.12 -3.81
CA ASP A 302 1.09 -1.09 -3.30
C ASP A 302 2.07 -1.70 -4.33
N PHE A 303 3.02 -0.86 -4.72
CA PHE A 303 4.07 -1.19 -5.67
C PHE A 303 5.24 -1.93 -5.02
N VAL A 304 5.49 -1.61 -3.75
CA VAL A 304 6.66 -2.04 -2.99
C VAL A 304 6.26 -2.93 -1.80
N ASP A 305 7.27 -3.33 -1.03
CA ASP A 305 7.19 -4.23 0.11
C ASP A 305 6.79 -5.66 -0.26
N ARG A 306 7.06 -6.59 0.69
CA ARG A 306 6.83 -8.04 0.58
C ARG A 306 7.70 -8.73 -0.47
N GLY A 307 7.50 -8.43 -1.75
CA GLY A 307 8.35 -8.93 -2.83
C GLY A 307 9.73 -8.30 -2.79
N SER A 308 10.72 -9.04 -3.29
CA SER A 308 12.14 -8.67 -3.18
C SER A 308 12.70 -7.90 -4.39
N PHE A 309 11.82 -7.41 -5.27
CA PHE A 309 12.18 -6.59 -6.43
C PHE A 309 11.41 -5.26 -6.44
N SER A 310 11.18 -4.69 -5.26
CA SER A 310 10.42 -3.44 -5.08
C SER A 310 11.12 -2.25 -5.74
N VAL A 311 12.45 -2.19 -5.65
CA VAL A 311 13.26 -1.14 -6.30
C VAL A 311 13.11 -1.19 -7.81
N GLU A 312 13.15 -2.37 -8.43
CA GLU A 312 12.99 -2.49 -9.89
C GLU A 312 11.58 -2.05 -10.33
N VAL A 313 10.54 -2.47 -9.60
CA VAL A 313 9.15 -2.07 -9.87
C VAL A 313 8.98 -0.56 -9.82
N ILE A 314 9.35 0.08 -8.70
CA ILE A 314 9.08 1.51 -8.53
C ILE A 314 9.89 2.37 -9.51
N MET A 315 11.14 1.97 -9.81
CA MET A 315 11.97 2.71 -10.77
C MET A 315 11.47 2.56 -12.21
N LEU A 316 10.96 1.39 -12.58
CA LEU A 316 10.31 1.19 -13.88
C LEU A 316 9.03 2.02 -13.98
N PHE A 317 8.20 2.02 -12.94
CA PHE A 317 6.96 2.82 -12.90
C PHE A 317 7.22 4.32 -12.95
N MET A 318 8.21 4.84 -12.22
CA MET A 318 8.61 6.25 -12.32
C MET A 318 9.13 6.60 -13.72
N SER A 319 9.84 5.68 -14.36
CA SER A 319 10.35 5.89 -15.73
C SER A 319 9.21 5.93 -16.75
N TYR A 320 8.23 5.02 -16.68
CA TYR A 320 7.02 5.12 -17.50
C TYR A 320 6.20 6.36 -17.18
N LYS A 321 6.10 6.77 -15.91
CA LYS A 321 5.39 8.01 -15.53
C LYS A 321 6.04 9.24 -16.15
N LEU A 322 7.37 9.29 -16.20
CA LEU A 322 8.12 10.40 -16.80
C LEU A 322 8.06 10.37 -18.32
N LEU A 323 8.06 9.18 -18.94
CA LEU A 323 7.90 9.00 -20.38
C LEU A 323 6.49 9.36 -20.86
N TYR A 324 5.48 8.91 -20.12
CA TYR A 324 4.07 8.99 -20.47
C TYR A 324 3.25 9.65 -19.34
N PRO A 325 3.49 10.94 -19.04
CA PRO A 325 2.92 11.62 -17.87
C PRO A 325 1.39 11.68 -17.86
N ASN A 326 0.76 11.61 -19.03
CA ASN A 326 -0.69 11.72 -19.21
C ASN A 326 -1.37 10.39 -19.58
N THR A 327 -0.62 9.27 -19.65
CA THR A 327 -1.18 7.96 -19.99
C THR A 327 -0.66 6.81 -19.11
N PHE A 328 0.33 7.06 -18.25
CA PHE A 328 0.75 6.16 -17.18
C PHE A 328 0.47 6.82 -15.81
N PHE A 329 -0.35 6.17 -14.99
CA PHE A 329 -0.89 6.73 -13.76
C PHE A 329 -0.58 5.83 -12.57
N LEU A 330 -0.40 6.46 -11.40
CA LEU A 330 -0.01 5.81 -10.16
C LEU A 330 -0.83 6.43 -9.03
N ASN A 331 -1.58 5.61 -8.31
CA ASN A 331 -2.16 5.98 -7.02
C ASN A 331 -1.22 5.59 -5.89
N ARG A 332 -1.25 6.33 -4.79
CA ARG A 332 -0.64 5.93 -3.52
C ARG A 332 -1.42 4.76 -2.92
N GLY A 333 -0.73 3.71 -2.48
CA GLY A 333 -1.27 2.64 -1.63
C GLY A 333 -0.84 2.80 -0.17
N ASN A 334 -1.28 1.90 0.70
CA ASN A 334 -0.85 1.95 2.10
C ASN A 334 0.63 1.55 2.26
N HIS A 335 1.18 0.74 1.35
CA HIS A 335 2.60 0.39 1.32
C HIS A 335 3.50 1.50 0.76
N GLU A 336 2.96 2.60 0.22
CA GLU A 336 3.71 3.84 -0.04
C GLU A 336 3.71 4.77 1.20
N SER A 337 4.05 4.18 2.36
CA SER A 337 4.17 4.86 3.65
C SER A 337 5.38 4.36 4.46
N ILE A 338 5.90 5.23 5.31
CA ILE A 338 7.14 4.97 6.04
C ILE A 338 6.99 3.79 7.01
N ASP A 339 5.86 3.72 7.71
CA ASP A 339 5.60 2.70 8.72
C ASP A 339 5.54 1.30 8.08
N MET A 340 4.97 1.20 6.88
CA MET A 340 4.94 -0.06 6.15
C MET A 340 6.33 -0.43 5.64
N ASN A 341 7.03 0.51 4.98
CA ASN A 341 8.32 0.23 4.37
C ASN A 341 9.42 -0.16 5.37
N GLN A 342 9.35 0.37 6.59
CA GLN A 342 10.28 0.04 7.67
C GLN A 342 10.12 -1.38 8.21
N LEU A 343 8.95 -2.00 8.00
CA LEU A 343 8.59 -3.32 8.51
C LEU A 343 8.55 -4.40 7.43
N TYR A 344 8.13 -4.05 6.21
CA TYR A 344 7.75 -5.03 5.18
C TYR A 344 8.73 -5.18 4.02
N GLY A 345 9.85 -4.44 4.03
CA GLY A 345 11.04 -4.82 3.28
C GLY A 345 11.65 -3.72 2.42
N PHE A 346 10.88 -2.74 1.94
CA PHE A 346 11.36 -1.75 0.97
C PHE A 346 12.53 -0.91 1.52
N GLU A 347 12.45 -0.45 2.78
CA GLU A 347 13.57 0.26 3.40
C GLU A 347 14.84 -0.60 3.42
N GLY A 348 14.70 -1.88 3.77
CA GLY A 348 15.79 -2.85 3.80
C GLY A 348 16.38 -3.09 2.41
N GLU A 349 15.52 -3.24 1.40
CA GLU A 349 15.91 -3.46 0.00
C GLU A 349 16.72 -2.27 -0.55
N VAL A 350 16.23 -1.03 -0.36
CA VAL A 350 16.91 0.20 -0.80
C VAL A 350 18.29 0.32 -0.13
N LYS A 351 18.35 0.09 1.19
CA LYS A 351 19.62 0.15 1.94
C LYS A 351 20.59 -0.97 1.54
N HIS A 352 20.10 -2.15 1.17
CA HIS A 352 20.93 -3.25 0.72
C HIS A 352 21.51 -3.00 -0.68
N LYS A 353 20.67 -2.57 -1.63
CA LYS A 353 21.09 -2.29 -3.01
C LYS A 353 21.97 -1.06 -3.13
N TYR A 354 21.80 -0.08 -2.23
CA TYR A 354 22.60 1.15 -2.19
C TYR A 354 23.19 1.40 -0.79
N PRO A 355 24.22 0.67 -0.34
CA PRO A 355 24.72 0.76 1.04
C PRO A 355 25.16 2.17 1.48
N VAL A 356 25.75 2.94 0.56
CA VAL A 356 26.26 4.30 0.84
C VAL A 356 25.14 5.34 0.82
N HIS A 357 24.21 5.24 -0.13
CA HIS A 357 23.21 6.28 -0.40
C HIS A 357 21.79 5.90 0.03
N GLY A 358 21.57 4.66 0.44
CA GLY A 358 20.25 4.06 0.62
C GLY A 358 19.41 4.73 1.69
N LYS A 359 20.02 5.26 2.76
CA LYS A 359 19.28 6.07 3.76
C LYS A 359 18.69 7.33 3.13
N ARG A 360 19.46 8.04 2.31
CA ARG A 360 19.02 9.29 1.66
C ARG A 360 18.03 9.00 0.52
N LEU A 361 18.30 7.98 -0.30
CA LEU A 361 17.36 7.51 -1.31
C LEU A 361 16.03 7.09 -0.71
N PHE A 362 16.04 6.35 0.40
CA PHE A 362 14.81 5.96 1.10
C PHE A 362 14.00 7.19 1.54
N GLY A 363 14.64 8.20 2.14
CA GLY A 363 13.97 9.45 2.50
C GLY A 363 13.38 10.18 1.29
N LEU A 364 14.09 10.19 0.15
CA LEU A 364 13.55 10.77 -1.08
C LEU A 364 12.35 9.98 -1.62
N PHE A 365 12.39 8.64 -1.59
CA PHE A 365 11.22 7.83 -1.94
C PHE A 365 10.02 8.18 -1.05
N GLN A 366 10.22 8.42 0.26
CA GLN A 366 9.12 8.83 1.13
C GLN A 366 8.52 10.18 0.71
N GLU A 367 9.35 11.19 0.42
CA GLU A 367 8.87 12.49 -0.07
C GLU A 367 8.17 12.37 -1.43
N THR A 368 8.63 11.47 -2.31
CA THR A 368 7.98 11.18 -3.58
C THR A 368 6.63 10.47 -3.40
N PHE A 369 6.56 9.49 -2.50
CA PHE A 369 5.32 8.78 -2.16
C PHE A 369 4.26 9.70 -1.55
N GLU A 370 4.68 10.65 -0.70
CA GLU A 370 3.79 11.69 -0.17
C GLU A 370 3.25 12.62 -1.27
N ALA A 371 3.96 12.77 -2.40
CA ALA A 371 3.49 13.58 -3.52
C ALA A 371 2.52 12.85 -4.46
N MET A 372 2.48 11.50 -4.44
CA MET A 372 1.64 10.72 -5.35
C MET A 372 0.14 11.00 -5.16
N PRO A 373 -0.67 11.09 -6.24
CA PRO A 373 -2.12 11.16 -6.13
C PRO A 373 -2.72 10.02 -5.31
N ILE A 374 -3.83 10.27 -4.63
CA ILE A 374 -4.51 9.25 -3.80
C ILE A 374 -5.61 8.50 -4.58
N ALA A 375 -6.13 9.11 -5.64
CA ALA A 375 -7.19 8.55 -6.45
C ALA A 375 -7.18 9.12 -7.88
N HIS A 376 -7.82 8.41 -8.81
CA HIS A 376 -8.11 8.88 -10.16
C HIS A 376 -9.61 8.76 -10.45
N LEU A 377 -10.17 9.70 -11.22
CA LEU A 377 -11.53 9.65 -11.74
C LEU A 377 -11.49 9.47 -13.25
N ILE A 378 -11.84 8.28 -13.73
CA ILE A 378 -11.82 7.97 -15.16
C ILE A 378 -13.17 8.33 -15.77
N GLN A 379 -13.14 9.15 -16.84
CA GLN A 379 -14.29 9.56 -17.65
C GLN A 379 -15.45 10.07 -16.81
N GLU A 380 -15.14 10.78 -15.72
CA GLU A 380 -16.11 11.33 -14.75
C GLU A 380 -17.05 10.29 -14.11
N LYS A 381 -16.80 8.99 -14.30
CA LYS A 381 -17.73 7.91 -13.95
C LYS A 381 -17.14 6.79 -13.12
N VAL A 382 -15.84 6.56 -13.18
CA VAL A 382 -15.19 5.45 -12.47
C VAL A 382 -14.18 6.02 -11.49
N PHE A 383 -14.47 5.93 -10.20
CA PHE A 383 -13.57 6.38 -9.14
C PHE A 383 -12.60 5.25 -8.76
N VAL A 384 -11.30 5.48 -8.87
CA VAL A 384 -10.26 4.48 -8.60
C VAL A 384 -9.41 4.93 -7.41
N VAL A 385 -9.41 4.13 -6.34
CA VAL A 385 -8.72 4.40 -5.07
C VAL A 385 -8.12 3.11 -4.52
N HIS A 386 -6.99 3.13 -3.82
CA HIS A 386 -6.34 1.90 -3.37
C HIS A 386 -7.18 1.13 -2.33
N GLY A 387 -7.45 1.76 -1.18
CA GLY A 387 -8.23 1.23 -0.07
C GLY A 387 -9.72 1.32 -0.36
N GLY A 388 -10.39 2.41 0.00
CA GLY A 388 -11.83 2.47 -0.24
C GLY A 388 -12.51 3.74 0.21
N LEU A 389 -13.75 3.57 0.69
CA LEU A 389 -14.65 4.66 1.05
C LEU A 389 -14.56 5.04 2.53
N TYR A 390 -15.36 6.02 2.91
CA TYR A 390 -15.09 6.86 4.07
C TYR A 390 -16.03 6.59 5.25
N SER A 391 -15.50 6.83 6.46
CA SER A 391 -16.21 6.66 7.72
C SER A 391 -17.25 7.74 7.98
N ARG A 392 -17.09 8.90 7.34
CA ARG A 392 -17.97 10.06 7.57
C ARG A 392 -19.38 9.78 7.06
N GLU A 393 -20.31 9.92 7.99
CA GLU A 393 -21.74 10.15 7.83
C GLU A 393 -22.07 11.20 8.89
N THR A 394 -22.44 12.42 8.53
CA THR A 394 -22.67 13.45 9.55
C THR A 394 -23.87 13.05 10.41
N ALA A 395 -23.63 12.82 11.71
CA ALA A 395 -24.65 13.11 12.71
C ALA A 395 -25.09 14.57 12.50
N ARG A 396 -26.41 14.81 12.46
CA ARG A 396 -27.09 16.07 12.13
C ARG A 396 -26.78 17.28 13.04
N ASN A 397 -25.59 17.39 13.63
CA ASN A 397 -25.27 18.34 14.70
C ASN A 397 -23.96 19.12 14.47
N SER A 398 -23.61 19.44 13.22
CA SER A 398 -22.73 20.59 12.95
C SER A 398 -23.50 21.58 12.10
N ALA A 399 -23.70 22.80 12.62
CA ALA A 399 -24.50 23.88 12.03
C ALA A 399 -23.94 24.46 10.72
N GLN A 400 -23.12 23.69 10.00
CA GLN A 400 -22.38 24.11 8.81
C GLN A 400 -21.98 22.92 7.91
N ALA A 401 -22.78 21.83 7.92
CA ALA A 401 -22.63 20.74 6.97
C ALA A 401 -23.68 20.90 5.86
N ASP A 402 -23.26 21.36 4.68
CA ASP A 402 -24.05 21.24 3.47
C ASP A 402 -24.15 19.76 3.07
N GLY A 403 -25.34 19.17 3.20
CA GLY A 403 -25.70 17.89 2.58
C GLY A 403 -25.54 16.63 3.45
N ASP A 404 -26.20 15.57 2.98
CA ASP A 404 -26.20 14.12 3.31
C ASP A 404 -25.03 13.45 4.07
N GLY A 405 -23.95 14.14 4.42
CA GLY A 405 -22.82 13.59 5.18
C GLY A 405 -21.86 12.75 4.36
N VAL A 406 -22.07 12.64 3.04
CA VAL A 406 -21.25 11.87 2.10
C VAL A 406 -20.04 12.69 1.65
N VAL A 407 -18.89 12.04 1.50
CA VAL A 407 -17.67 12.68 0.99
C VAL A 407 -17.81 13.01 -0.49
N ARG A 408 -17.48 14.24 -0.86
CA ARG A 408 -17.53 14.71 -2.26
C ARG A 408 -16.17 14.62 -2.94
N LEU A 409 -16.15 14.39 -4.25
CA LEU A 409 -14.92 14.35 -5.05
C LEU A 409 -14.10 15.65 -4.93
N GLN A 410 -14.75 16.80 -4.77
CA GLN A 410 -14.06 18.08 -4.58
C GLN A 410 -13.21 18.10 -3.31
N GLU A 411 -13.70 17.53 -2.21
CA GLU A 411 -12.95 17.43 -0.96
C GLU A 411 -11.69 16.57 -1.14
N LEU A 412 -11.75 15.55 -2.00
CA LEU A 412 -10.61 14.70 -2.32
C LEU A 412 -9.60 15.40 -3.23
N ARG A 413 -10.05 16.30 -4.13
CA ARG A 413 -9.15 17.13 -4.95
C ARG A 413 -8.34 18.10 -4.09
N GLU A 414 -8.96 18.65 -3.06
CA GLU A 414 -8.38 19.65 -2.15
C GLU A 414 -7.64 19.06 -0.94
N LEU A 415 -7.67 17.73 -0.78
CA LEU A 415 -7.01 17.05 0.32
C LEU A 415 -5.49 17.29 0.28
N ASP A 416 -4.94 17.84 1.37
CA ASP A 416 -3.48 17.87 1.57
C ASP A 416 -2.97 16.45 1.79
N ARG A 417 -2.15 15.96 0.85
CA ARG A 417 -1.61 14.61 0.85
C ARG A 417 -0.11 14.56 1.14
N PHE A 418 0.56 15.71 1.27
CA PHE A 418 2.02 15.83 1.35
C PHE A 418 2.57 15.51 2.75
N HIS A 419 2.09 14.41 3.32
CA HIS A 419 2.49 13.91 4.62
C HIS A 419 2.21 12.40 4.72
N GLN A 420 2.77 11.74 5.73
CA GLN A 420 2.44 10.35 6.06
C GLN A 420 0.98 10.20 6.50
N PRO A 421 0.27 9.13 6.11
CA PRO A 421 -1.11 8.91 6.56
C PRO A 421 -1.18 8.85 8.09
N LYS A 422 -2.17 9.54 8.67
CA LYS A 422 -2.49 9.43 10.10
C LYS A 422 -3.31 8.14 10.33
N ASN A 423 -3.70 7.88 11.59
CA ASN A 423 -4.54 6.73 11.94
C ASN A 423 -6.05 6.88 11.60
N SER A 424 -6.45 8.02 11.03
CA SER A 424 -7.85 8.34 10.68
C SER A 424 -7.94 9.49 9.67
N GLY A 425 -9.11 9.68 9.07
CA GLY A 425 -9.39 10.76 8.12
C GLY A 425 -9.28 10.31 6.67
N LEU A 426 -9.59 11.21 5.72
CA LEU A 426 -9.77 10.86 4.30
C LEU A 426 -8.54 10.18 3.70
N LEU A 427 -7.33 10.72 3.90
CA LEU A 427 -6.10 10.10 3.42
C LEU A 427 -5.94 8.67 3.96
N CYS A 428 -6.18 8.46 5.26
CA CYS A 428 -6.09 7.14 5.87
C CYS A 428 -7.12 6.17 5.26
N GLU A 429 -8.36 6.60 5.13
CA GLU A 429 -9.47 5.76 4.67
C GLU A 429 -9.36 5.44 3.17
N SER A 430 -8.87 6.37 2.36
CA SER A 430 -8.53 6.13 0.94
C SER A 430 -7.47 5.03 0.79
N LEU A 431 -6.58 4.84 1.77
CA LEU A 431 -5.52 3.84 1.69
C LEU A 431 -5.85 2.52 2.42
N TRP A 432 -6.80 2.50 3.35
CA TRP A 432 -6.97 1.36 4.28
C TRP A 432 -8.39 0.81 4.43
N SER A 433 -9.43 1.49 3.94
CA SER A 433 -10.80 1.00 4.11
C SER A 433 -11.10 -0.20 3.21
N ASP A 434 -11.94 -1.14 3.68
CA ASP A 434 -12.34 -2.34 2.91
C ASP A 434 -13.88 -2.45 2.71
N PRO A 435 -14.37 -2.99 1.60
CA PRO A 435 -15.79 -3.31 1.44
C PRO A 435 -16.26 -4.45 2.36
N GLN A 436 -17.57 -4.51 2.64
CA GLN A 436 -18.22 -5.63 3.32
C GLN A 436 -19.59 -5.95 2.71
N LYS A 437 -20.05 -7.18 2.91
CA LYS A 437 -21.34 -7.64 2.37
C LYS A 437 -22.53 -6.99 3.07
N GLU A 438 -22.42 -6.77 4.39
CA GLU A 438 -23.50 -6.19 5.18
C GLU A 438 -23.60 -4.67 4.99
N THR A 439 -24.79 -4.11 5.12
CA THR A 439 -24.98 -2.65 5.10
C THR A 439 -24.32 -1.96 6.30
N GLY A 440 -24.05 -0.66 6.16
CA GLY A 440 -23.47 0.19 7.19
C GLY A 440 -21.94 0.20 7.20
N ARG A 441 -21.39 0.60 8.35
CA ARG A 441 -19.95 0.74 8.58
C ARG A 441 -19.55 0.01 9.85
N ARG A 442 -18.36 -0.58 9.90
CA ARG A 442 -17.79 -1.15 11.14
C ARG A 442 -16.28 -0.91 11.21
N PRO A 443 -15.65 -1.02 12.39
CA PRO A 443 -14.20 -0.98 12.50
C PRO A 443 -13.53 -2.02 11.59
N ASN A 444 -12.45 -1.63 10.93
CA ASN A 444 -11.73 -2.55 10.05
C ASN A 444 -10.96 -3.61 10.87
N PRO A 445 -11.08 -4.92 10.57
CA PRO A 445 -10.20 -5.97 11.10
C PRO A 445 -8.70 -5.70 10.97
N ARG A 446 -8.26 -4.82 10.06
CA ARG A 446 -6.86 -4.37 9.97
C ARG A 446 -6.40 -3.58 11.19
N GLY A 447 -7.32 -2.98 11.94
CA GLY A 447 -7.04 -2.13 13.10
C GLY A 447 -6.91 -0.64 12.79
N VAL A 448 -7.18 -0.24 11.55
CA VAL A 448 -7.13 1.13 11.02
C VAL A 448 -8.24 1.32 9.97
N ALA A 449 -8.79 2.53 9.85
CA ALA A 449 -9.92 2.84 8.98
C ALA A 449 -11.18 1.96 9.25
N ILE A 450 -12.04 1.77 8.24
CA ILE A 450 -13.34 1.11 8.40
C ILE A 450 -13.57 0.00 7.36
N LYS A 451 -14.55 -0.88 7.64
CA LYS A 451 -15.28 -1.59 6.59
C LYS A 451 -16.56 -0.86 6.23
N TYR A 452 -16.98 -0.86 4.97
CA TYR A 452 -18.17 -0.18 4.47
C TYR A 452 -19.03 -1.05 3.55
N GLY A 453 -20.36 -0.96 3.72
CA GLY A 453 -21.35 -1.75 3.01
C GLY A 453 -21.81 -1.18 1.66
N PRO A 454 -22.74 -1.89 0.98
CA PRO A 454 -23.29 -1.46 -0.31
C PRO A 454 -24.05 -0.14 -0.25
N ASP A 455 -24.72 0.17 0.86
CA ASP A 455 -25.38 1.47 1.10
C ASP A 455 -24.40 2.65 1.06
N VAL A 456 -23.20 2.49 1.62
CA VAL A 456 -22.15 3.51 1.59
C VAL A 456 -21.64 3.73 0.16
N THR A 457 -21.44 2.65 -0.58
CA THR A 457 -21.04 2.73 -2.00
C THR A 457 -22.12 3.36 -2.86
N ASN A 458 -23.38 2.96 -2.67
CA ASN A 458 -24.52 3.53 -3.38
C ASN A 458 -24.63 5.04 -3.16
N ALA A 459 -24.59 5.47 -1.89
CA ALA A 459 -24.65 6.89 -1.54
C ALA A 459 -23.47 7.68 -2.14
N PHE A 460 -22.24 7.15 -2.05
CA PHE A 460 -21.08 7.81 -2.65
C PHE A 460 -21.21 7.94 -4.17
N CYS A 461 -21.68 6.90 -4.86
CA CYS A 461 -21.90 6.93 -6.29
C CYS A 461 -22.97 7.96 -6.70
N GLU A 462 -24.11 7.97 -5.99
CA GLU A 462 -25.22 8.88 -6.25
C GLU A 462 -24.83 10.35 -6.00
N THR A 463 -24.26 10.65 -4.84
CA THR A 463 -23.87 12.04 -4.46
C THR A 463 -22.83 12.62 -5.43
N ASN A 464 -21.94 11.78 -5.96
CA ASN A 464 -20.85 12.22 -6.85
C ASN A 464 -21.13 11.99 -8.34
N ASN A 465 -22.31 11.49 -8.71
CA ASN A 465 -22.69 11.18 -10.09
C ASN A 465 -21.70 10.23 -10.82
N ILE A 466 -21.13 9.27 -10.09
CA ILE A 466 -20.25 8.24 -10.64
C ILE A 466 -20.99 6.90 -10.72
N SER A 467 -20.55 6.02 -11.62
CA SER A 467 -21.16 4.71 -11.84
C SER A 467 -20.65 3.67 -10.85
N MET A 468 -19.35 3.70 -10.55
CA MET A 468 -18.71 2.66 -9.74
C MET A 468 -17.40 3.12 -9.10
N VAL A 469 -16.92 2.28 -8.19
CA VAL A 469 -15.62 2.38 -7.53
C VAL A 469 -14.78 1.16 -7.91
N ILE A 470 -13.53 1.38 -8.30
CA ILE A 470 -12.51 0.33 -8.44
C ILE A 470 -11.49 0.52 -7.32
N ARG A 471 -11.14 -0.57 -6.64
CA ARG A 471 -10.15 -0.59 -5.56
C ARG A 471 -9.23 -1.81 -5.61
N SER A 472 -8.23 -1.89 -4.73
CA SER A 472 -7.26 -2.99 -4.72
C SER A 472 -7.07 -3.59 -3.32
N HIS A 473 -5.91 -3.54 -2.66
CA HIS A 473 -5.67 -3.72 -1.19
C HIS A 473 -6.08 -5.07 -0.53
N GLU A 474 -6.94 -5.88 -1.14
CA GLU A 474 -7.33 -7.22 -0.69
C GLU A 474 -6.97 -8.23 -1.78
N GLN A 475 -6.23 -9.26 -1.40
CA GLN A 475 -5.95 -10.40 -2.28
C GLN A 475 -7.27 -11.10 -2.64
N MET A 476 -7.46 -11.37 -3.93
CA MET A 476 -8.62 -12.08 -4.46
C MET A 476 -8.17 -13.37 -5.16
N ASP A 477 -8.90 -14.46 -4.93
CA ASP A 477 -8.57 -15.79 -5.47
C ASP A 477 -8.50 -15.78 -7.00
N GLU A 478 -9.48 -15.13 -7.66
CA GLU A 478 -9.53 -14.96 -9.11
C GLU A 478 -8.85 -13.66 -9.58
N GLY A 479 -8.07 -13.01 -8.70
CA GLY A 479 -7.45 -11.70 -8.95
C GLY A 479 -8.43 -10.52 -8.92
N TYR A 480 -9.75 -10.74 -8.98
CA TYR A 480 -10.75 -9.70 -8.80
C TYR A 480 -12.03 -10.19 -8.12
N GLU A 481 -12.81 -9.25 -7.61
CA GLU A 481 -14.17 -9.48 -7.11
C GLU A 481 -15.08 -8.31 -7.53
N ILE A 482 -16.33 -8.61 -7.88
CA ILE A 482 -17.38 -7.60 -8.11
C ILE A 482 -18.37 -7.71 -6.94
N ALA A 483 -18.54 -6.62 -6.22
CA ALA A 483 -19.39 -6.51 -5.04
C ALA A 483 -20.35 -5.31 -5.13
N HIS A 484 -21.20 -5.16 -4.11
CA HIS A 484 -22.12 -4.03 -3.95
C HIS A 484 -22.96 -3.78 -5.21
N ASP A 485 -23.63 -4.82 -5.68
CA ASP A 485 -24.54 -4.79 -6.84
C ASP A 485 -23.86 -4.29 -8.13
N GLY A 486 -22.57 -4.58 -8.30
CA GLY A 486 -21.79 -4.19 -9.48
C GLY A 486 -21.12 -2.82 -9.39
N LYS A 487 -21.32 -2.07 -8.30
CA LYS A 487 -20.73 -0.73 -8.12
C LYS A 487 -19.38 -0.72 -7.41
N MET A 488 -18.90 -1.87 -6.93
CA MET A 488 -17.58 -2.00 -6.31
C MET A 488 -16.81 -3.12 -6.99
N VAL A 489 -15.59 -2.83 -7.45
CA VAL A 489 -14.69 -3.84 -8.01
C VAL A 489 -13.38 -3.81 -7.25
N THR A 490 -12.94 -4.96 -6.76
CA THR A 490 -11.59 -5.14 -6.23
C THR A 490 -10.73 -5.79 -7.31
N VAL A 491 -9.55 -5.23 -7.60
CA VAL A 491 -8.57 -5.76 -8.55
C VAL A 491 -7.21 -5.92 -7.87
N PHE A 492 -6.57 -7.08 -8.04
CA PHE A 492 -5.29 -7.43 -7.44
C PHE A 492 -4.36 -8.05 -8.50
N SER A 493 -3.12 -7.56 -8.59
CA SER A 493 -2.22 -7.85 -9.72
C SER A 493 -0.90 -8.54 -9.31
N ALA A 494 -0.83 -9.08 -8.09
CA ALA A 494 0.29 -9.87 -7.57
C ALA A 494 -0.07 -11.36 -7.50
N PRO A 495 0.03 -12.13 -8.60
CA PRO A 495 -0.29 -13.56 -8.60
C PRO A 495 0.67 -14.33 -7.70
N ASN A 496 0.21 -15.44 -7.10
CA ASN A 496 1.01 -16.24 -6.16
C ASN A 496 1.64 -15.37 -5.04
N TYR A 497 0.82 -14.52 -4.43
CA TYR A 497 1.29 -13.49 -3.51
C TYR A 497 2.23 -14.01 -2.42
N CYS A 498 3.38 -13.34 -2.28
CA CYS A 498 4.45 -13.69 -1.34
C CYS A 498 4.99 -15.13 -1.48
N ASP A 499 4.86 -15.76 -2.65
CA ASP A 499 5.26 -17.16 -2.90
C ASP A 499 4.63 -18.17 -1.92
N SER A 500 3.49 -17.79 -1.32
CA SER A 500 2.92 -18.47 -0.14
C SER A 500 1.48 -18.96 -0.31
N SER A 501 0.80 -18.54 -1.38
CA SER A 501 -0.52 -19.01 -1.77
C SER A 501 -0.42 -20.14 -2.79
N THR A 502 -1.27 -21.15 -2.66
CA THR A 502 -1.75 -22.09 -3.68
C THR A 502 -1.16 -21.88 -5.09
N PRO A 503 -0.32 -22.79 -5.63
CA PRO A 503 -0.07 -22.81 -7.06
C PRO A 503 -1.40 -23.16 -7.72
N CYS A 504 -2.04 -22.17 -8.34
CA CYS A 504 -3.26 -22.33 -9.12
C CYS A 504 -3.01 -23.40 -10.20
N ARG A 505 -3.30 -24.68 -9.90
CA ARG A 505 -3.15 -25.80 -10.82
C ARG A 505 -4.52 -26.14 -11.37
N THR A 506 -4.73 -25.71 -12.62
CA THR A 506 -5.47 -26.36 -13.73
C THR A 506 -6.15 -25.37 -14.68
N ARG A 507 -5.67 -24.14 -14.79
CA ARG A 507 -5.99 -23.29 -15.95
C ARG A 507 -4.73 -22.53 -16.36
N PRO A 508 -4.40 -22.42 -17.65
CA PRO A 508 -3.32 -21.54 -18.07
C PRO A 508 -3.59 -20.16 -17.48
N PHE A 509 -2.62 -19.59 -16.74
CA PHE A 509 -2.50 -18.17 -16.39
C PHE A 509 -3.78 -17.33 -16.66
N LYS A 510 -4.77 -17.49 -15.79
CA LYS A 510 -5.93 -16.62 -15.64
C LYS A 510 -6.05 -16.47 -14.11
N ALA A 511 -5.85 -15.32 -13.48
CA ALA A 511 -5.97 -13.96 -13.95
C ALA A 511 -4.79 -13.11 -13.44
N MET A 512 -4.17 -12.34 -14.33
CA MET A 512 -3.95 -10.95 -13.97
C MET A 512 -5.31 -10.31 -14.11
N ALA A 513 -5.92 -9.93 -13.01
CA ALA A 513 -7.07 -9.08 -13.12
C ALA A 513 -6.59 -7.68 -13.45
N TYR A 514 -7.10 -7.17 -14.56
CA TYR A 514 -7.10 -5.77 -14.84
C TYR A 514 -8.52 -5.39 -15.25
N ALA A 515 -8.98 -4.24 -14.75
CA ALA A 515 -10.24 -3.68 -15.20
C ALA A 515 -9.95 -2.84 -16.43
N ASN A 516 -10.49 -3.23 -17.59
CA ASN A 516 -10.53 -2.33 -18.73
C ASN A 516 -11.69 -1.36 -18.50
N ALA A 517 -11.38 -0.11 -18.15
CA ALA A 517 -12.40 0.87 -17.78
C ALA A 517 -13.40 1.11 -18.91
N ASN A 518 -13.00 0.94 -20.17
CA ASN A 518 -13.89 1.08 -21.34
C ASN A 518 -15.06 0.08 -21.32
N ARG A 519 -14.95 -1.04 -20.58
CA ARG A 519 -16.06 -2.01 -20.44
C ARG A 519 -17.11 -1.58 -19.41
N PHE A 520 -16.79 -0.59 -18.58
CA PHE A 520 -17.63 -0.15 -17.47
C PHE A 520 -18.21 1.25 -17.69
N MET A 521 -17.84 1.91 -18.79
CA MET A 521 -18.44 3.13 -19.32
C MET A 521 -19.49 2.78 -20.35
#